data_AF-A0AAD6WA39-F1
#
_entry.id   AF-A0AAD6WA39-F1
#
_cell.length_a   1.000
_cell.length_b   1.000
_cell.length_c   1.000
_cell.angle_alpha   90.00
_cell.angle_beta   90.00
_cell.angle_gamma   90.00
#
_symmetry.space_group_name_H-M   'P 1'
#
loop_
_entity.id
_entity.type
_entity.pdbx_description
1 polymer ?
#
loop_
_entity_poly.entity_id
_entity_poly.type
_entity_poly.pdbx_seq_one_letter_code
_entity_poly.pdbx_strand_id
1 'polypeptide(L)'
;MEVEVKLRLPDSNSHQKLSIILASFHTKTLIQENIFFDTTNSKLSSNFAALRLRFYNLDSYCGLIESSKIIQRVRREFGVGENEVLVCLGMFRNVRQVFDWKGLKLELVMRLNVRVKSLRRIRS
;
A
#
# COMPACT_ATOMS: atom_id res chain seq x y z
N MET A 1 6.12 -4.78 19.23
CA MET A 1 5.95 -3.37 18.83
C MET A 1 7.01 -3.08 17.79
N GLU A 2 6.63 -2.66 16.58
CA GLU A 2 7.56 -2.26 15.52
C GLU A 2 7.67 -0.73 15.54
N VAL A 3 8.88 -0.19 15.48
CA VAL A 3 9.14 1.26 15.50
C VAL A 3 9.95 1.63 14.28
N GLU A 4 9.48 2.62 13.52
CA GLU A 4 10.13 3.12 12.31
C GLU A 4 10.26 4.65 12.37
N VAL A 5 11.37 5.19 11.83
CA VAL A 5 11.59 6.64 11.71
C VAL A 5 11.25 7.05 10.28
N LYS A 6 10.36 8.04 10.12
CA LYS A 6 9.91 8.54 8.81
C LYS A 6 10.37 9.97 8.59
N LEU A 7 11.19 10.16 7.56
CA LEU A 7 11.64 11.46 7.10
C LEU A 7 11.09 11.73 5.71
N ARG A 8 10.63 12.96 5.47
CA ARG A 8 10.14 13.40 4.16
C ARG A 8 11.25 14.13 3.42
N LEU A 9 11.61 13.63 2.25
CA LEU A 9 12.48 14.36 1.34
C LEU A 9 11.67 15.47 0.64
N PRO A 10 12.28 16.65 0.42
CA PRO A 10 11.57 17.81 -0.11
C PRO A 10 11.16 17.63 -1.58
N ASP A 11 12.01 17.01 -2.39
CA ASP A 11 11.86 16.93 -3.84
C ASP A 11 12.51 15.67 -4.44
N SER A 12 12.27 15.44 -5.74
CA SER A 12 12.79 14.30 -6.49
C SER A 12 14.30 14.32 -6.71
N ASN A 13 14.92 15.50 -6.79
CA ASN A 13 16.38 15.64 -6.92
C ASN A 13 17.08 15.22 -5.61
N SER A 14 16.51 15.60 -4.46
CA SER A 14 16.95 15.14 -3.14
C SER A 14 16.85 13.62 -3.00
N HIS A 15 15.76 13.03 -3.51
CA HIS A 15 15.61 11.57 -3.60
C HIS A 15 16.68 10.93 -4.49
N GLN A 16 16.93 11.48 -5.68
CA GLN A 16 17.94 10.96 -6.60
C GLN A 16 19.35 11.02 -6.01
N LYS A 17 19.72 12.16 -5.41
CA LYS A 17 21.02 12.32 -4.73
C LYS A 17 21.20 11.30 -3.62
N LEU A 18 20.20 11.10 -2.78
CA LEU A 18 20.26 10.13 -1.69
C LEU A 18 20.36 8.69 -2.22
N SER A 19 19.62 8.37 -3.30
CA SER A 19 19.74 7.06 -3.96
C SER A 19 21.13 6.81 -4.52
N ILE A 20 21.83 7.84 -5.03
CA ILE A 20 23.20 7.71 -5.54
C ILE A 20 24.17 7.47 -4.38
N ILE A 21 24.06 8.23 -3.29
CA ILE A 21 24.92 8.10 -2.10
C ILE A 21 24.78 6.72 -1.46
N LEU A 22 23.57 6.18 -1.41
CA LEU A 22 23.29 4.88 -0.81
C LEU A 22 23.49 3.70 -1.77
N ALA A 23 23.87 3.93 -3.03
CA ALA A 23 23.90 2.90 -4.06
C ALA A 23 24.78 1.69 -3.70
N SER A 24 25.91 1.90 -3.03
CA SER A 24 26.82 0.82 -2.58
C SER A 24 26.22 -0.09 -1.49
N PHE A 25 25.16 0.36 -0.83
CA PHE A 25 24.47 -0.35 0.24
C PHE A 25 23.14 -0.97 -0.23
N HIS A 26 22.86 -0.94 -1.53
CA HIS A 26 21.60 -1.39 -2.09
C HIS A 26 21.43 -2.90 -1.94
N THR A 27 20.27 -3.31 -1.44
CA THR A 27 19.92 -4.73 -1.29
C THR A 27 18.91 -5.16 -2.34
N LYS A 28 17.81 -4.41 -2.48
CA LYS A 28 16.72 -4.75 -3.41
C LYS A 28 15.82 -3.57 -3.71
N THR A 29 15.12 -3.67 -4.83
CA THR A 29 14.07 -2.73 -5.24
C THR A 29 12.75 -3.47 -5.31
N LEU A 30 11.72 -2.94 -4.65
CA LEU A 30 10.37 -3.50 -4.61
C LEU A 30 9.38 -2.53 -5.26
N ILE A 31 8.60 -3.02 -6.22
CA ILE A 31 7.47 -2.29 -6.79
C ILE A 31 6.22 -2.71 -6.03
N GLN A 32 5.55 -1.74 -5.42
CA GLN A 32 4.38 -1.96 -4.58
C GLN A 32 3.17 -1.24 -5.17
N GLU A 33 2.11 -1.98 -5.45
CA GLU A 33 0.80 -1.40 -5.76
C GLU A 33 -0.06 -1.41 -4.50
N ASN A 34 -0.44 -0.24 -4.03
CA ASN A 34 -1.25 -0.09 -2.83
C ASN A 34 -2.66 0.30 -3.25
N ILE A 35 -3.63 -0.57 -3.01
CA ILE A 35 -5.06 -0.35 -3.29
C ILE A 35 -5.80 -0.23 -1.97
N PHE A 36 -6.65 0.78 -1.85
CA PHE A 36 -7.39 1.09 -0.63
C PHE A 36 -8.86 0.82 -0.83
N PHE A 37 -9.47 0.25 0.20
CA PHE A 37 -10.88 -0.08 0.22
C PHE A 37 -11.54 0.49 1.48
N ASP A 38 -12.79 0.89 1.33
CA ASP A 38 -13.69 1.22 2.44
C ASP A 38 -15.12 0.85 2.02
N THR A 39 -16.06 0.92 2.95
CA THR A 39 -17.48 0.80 2.62
C THR A 39 -17.98 2.09 1.97
N THR A 40 -19.13 2.03 1.29
CA THR A 40 -19.79 3.23 0.73
C THR A 40 -20.09 4.30 1.78
N ASN A 41 -20.18 3.92 3.05
CA ASN A 41 -20.47 4.80 4.18
C ASN A 41 -19.22 5.15 4.99
N SER A 42 -18.01 4.91 4.47
CA SER A 42 -16.74 5.28 5.13
C SER A 42 -16.60 4.69 6.54
N LYS A 43 -17.04 3.45 6.75
CA LYS A 43 -17.14 2.83 8.08
C LYS A 43 -15.77 2.46 8.65
N LEU A 44 -14.81 2.08 7.80
CA LEU A 44 -13.45 1.80 8.24
C LEU A 44 -12.77 3.10 8.67
N SER A 45 -12.81 4.12 7.80
CA SER A 45 -12.21 5.42 8.09
C SER A 45 -12.83 6.11 9.30
N SER A 46 -14.14 5.97 9.53
CA SER A 46 -14.82 6.48 10.74
C SER A 46 -14.32 5.83 12.03
N ASN A 47 -13.78 4.60 11.94
CA ASN A 47 -13.15 3.89 13.06
C ASN A 47 -11.61 4.02 13.04
N PHE A 48 -11.07 5.01 12.33
CA PHE A 48 -9.63 5.22 12.15
C PHE A 48 -8.88 4.00 11.59
N ALA A 49 -9.58 3.15 10.82
CA ALA A 49 -9.04 1.96 10.18
C ALA A 49 -8.92 2.14 8.67
N ALA A 50 -7.94 1.46 8.08
CA ALA A 50 -7.71 1.48 6.64
C ALA A 50 -7.45 0.07 6.13
N LEU A 51 -8.29 -0.41 5.21
CA LEU A 51 -8.04 -1.65 4.48
C LEU A 51 -7.18 -1.36 3.26
N ARG A 52 -5.94 -1.85 3.29
CA ARG A 52 -4.99 -1.73 2.18
C ARG A 52 -4.54 -3.09 1.70
N LEU A 53 -4.81 -3.40 0.44
CA LEU A 53 -4.20 -4.52 -0.25
C LEU A 53 -2.93 -4.04 -0.94
N ARG A 54 -1.81 -4.74 -0.68
CA ARG A 54 -0.52 -4.43 -1.26
C ARG A 54 -0.05 -5.60 -2.12
N PHE A 55 0.09 -5.35 -3.41
CA PHE A 55 0.66 -6.29 -4.36
C PHE A 55 2.12 -5.95 -4.60
N TYR A 56 2.95 -6.99 -4.76
CA TYR A 56 4.36 -6.86 -5.09
C TYR A 56 4.58 -7.45 -6.48
N ASN A 57 5.48 -6.84 -7.26
CA ASN A 57 5.99 -7.39 -8.53
C ASN A 57 4.92 -7.76 -9.58
N LEU A 58 3.79 -7.03 -9.64
CA LEU A 58 2.71 -7.21 -10.62
C LEU A 58 1.94 -8.54 -10.51
N ASP A 59 2.11 -9.31 -9.44
CA ASP A 59 1.27 -10.47 -9.14
C ASP A 59 -0.16 -10.00 -8.82
N SER A 60 -0.97 -9.87 -9.87
CA SER A 60 -2.27 -9.20 -9.88
C SER A 60 -3.39 -10.24 -9.79
N TYR A 61 -3.37 -11.09 -8.77
CA TYR A 61 -4.50 -11.98 -8.48
C TYR A 61 -5.54 -11.28 -7.60
N CYS A 62 -6.44 -10.54 -8.25
CA CYS A 62 -7.58 -9.84 -7.63
C CYS A 62 -8.90 -10.65 -7.70
N GLY A 63 -8.86 -11.91 -8.15
CA GLY A 63 -10.08 -12.67 -8.47
C GLY A 63 -10.86 -13.24 -7.27
N LEU A 64 -10.25 -13.38 -6.08
CA LEU A 64 -10.82 -14.15 -4.97
C LEU A 64 -10.74 -13.43 -3.60
N ILE A 65 -10.72 -12.10 -3.59
CA ILE A 65 -10.56 -11.33 -2.35
C ILE A 65 -11.78 -11.47 -1.44
N GLU A 66 -12.99 -11.57 -1.97
CA GLU A 66 -14.22 -11.62 -1.16
C GLU A 66 -14.30 -12.86 -0.26
N SER A 67 -13.82 -14.01 -0.73
CA SER A 67 -13.77 -15.25 0.04
C SER A 67 -12.54 -15.36 0.96
N SER A 68 -11.66 -14.35 0.96
CA SER A 68 -10.51 -14.33 1.84
C SER A 68 -10.93 -14.20 3.31
N LYS A 69 -10.33 -15.03 4.16
CA LYS A 69 -10.47 -14.95 5.63
C LYS A 69 -10.14 -13.54 6.16
N ILE A 70 -9.28 -12.79 5.48
CA ILE A 70 -8.92 -11.42 5.86
C ILE A 70 -10.12 -10.47 5.69
N ILE A 71 -10.85 -10.56 4.58
CA ILE A 71 -12.04 -9.72 4.35
C ILE A 71 -13.15 -10.09 5.32
N GLN A 72 -13.35 -11.38 5.59
CA GLN A 72 -14.32 -11.83 6.60
C GLN A 72 -13.98 -11.29 8.00
N ARG A 73 -12.70 -11.25 8.37
CA ARG A 73 -12.25 -10.66 9.63
C ARG A 73 -12.53 -9.17 9.68
N VAL A 74 -12.20 -8.42 8.63
CA VAL A 74 -12.50 -6.97 8.54
C VAL A 74 -14.00 -6.73 8.68
N ARG A 75 -14.84 -7.54 8.02
CA ARG A 75 -16.30 -7.44 8.13
C ARG A 75 -16.77 -7.64 9.57
N ARG A 76 -16.27 -8.66 10.26
CA ARG A 76 -16.63 -8.95 11.65
C ARG A 76 -16.15 -7.87 12.63
N GLU A 77 -14.91 -7.41 12.47
CA GLU A 77 -14.26 -6.48 13.39
C GLU A 77 -14.85 -5.06 13.31
N PHE A 78 -15.22 -4.62 12.10
CA PHE A 78 -15.78 -3.27 11.87
C PHE A 78 -17.30 -3.28 11.64
N GLY A 79 -17.96 -4.42 11.84
CA GLY A 79 -19.41 -4.58 11.68
C GLY A 79 -19.91 -4.25 10.27
N VAL A 80 -19.14 -4.58 9.23
CA VAL A 80 -19.55 -4.37 7.83
C VAL A 80 -20.54 -5.47 7.45
N GLY A 81 -21.81 -5.12 7.29
CA GLY A 81 -22.89 -6.07 7.01
C GLY A 81 -22.67 -6.79 5.68
N GLU A 82 -23.24 -7.99 5.50
CA GLU A 82 -23.07 -8.78 4.26
C GLU A 82 -23.52 -8.01 3.01
N ASN A 83 -24.54 -7.17 3.15
CA ASN A 83 -25.08 -6.31 2.09
C ASN A 83 -24.24 -5.05 1.83
N GLU A 84 -23.28 -4.72 2.71
CA GLU A 84 -22.37 -3.60 2.51
C GLU A 84 -21.21 -4.04 1.60
N VAL A 85 -20.99 -3.26 0.54
CA VAL A 85 -19.96 -3.51 -0.47
C VAL A 85 -18.72 -2.68 -0.18
N LEU A 86 -17.56 -3.31 -0.28
CA LEU A 86 -16.28 -2.61 -0.25
C LEU A 86 -16.02 -1.96 -1.61
N VAL A 87 -15.84 -0.65 -1.60
CA VAL A 87 -15.50 0.13 -2.79
C VAL A 87 -14.01 0.46 -2.79
N CYS A 88 -13.41 0.42 -3.98
CA CYS A 88 -12.03 0.85 -4.17
C CYS A 88 -11.97 2.39 -4.12
N LEU A 89 -11.23 2.93 -3.15
CA LEU A 89 -11.01 4.38 -2.99
C LEU A 89 -9.92 4.92 -3.92
N GLY A 90 -9.15 4.03 -4.53
CA GLY A 90 -8.07 4.37 -5.45
C GLY A 90 -6.80 3.58 -5.18
N MET A 91 -5.76 3.94 -5.92
CA MET A 91 -4.47 3.28 -5.86
C MET A 91 -3.30 4.24 -6.00
N PHE A 92 -2.13 3.80 -5.55
CA PHE A 92 -0.87 4.41 -5.95
C PHE A 92 0.24 3.36 -5.99
N ARG A 93 1.28 3.66 -6.76
CA ARG A 93 2.48 2.85 -6.84
C ARG A 93 3.58 3.44 -5.99
N ASN A 94 4.33 2.60 -5.32
CA ASN A 94 5.58 2.97 -4.67
C ASN A 94 6.71 2.15 -5.26
N VAL A 95 7.80 2.83 -5.59
CA VAL A 95 9.09 2.19 -5.80
C VAL A 95 9.86 2.32 -4.50
N ARG A 96 10.18 1.19 -3.88
CA ARG A 96 10.90 1.13 -2.61
C ARG A 96 12.27 0.51 -2.83
N GLN A 97 13.32 1.30 -2.63
CA GLN A 97 14.68 0.80 -2.57
C GLN A 97 15.03 0.52 -1.11
N VAL A 98 15.60 -0.66 -0.86
CA VAL A 98 16.02 -1.10 0.47
C VAL A 98 17.54 -1.13 0.50
N PHE A 99 18.11 -0.56 1.54
CA PHE A 99 19.55 -0.48 1.77
C PHE A 99 19.91 -1.02 3.15
N ASP A 100 21.08 -1.63 3.27
CA ASP A 100 21.69 -2.00 4.55
C ASP A 100 22.84 -1.05 4.85
N TRP A 101 22.62 -0.11 5.77
CA TRP A 101 23.57 0.94 6.08
C TRP A 101 23.84 0.98 7.58
N LYS A 102 25.10 0.73 7.96
CA LYS A 102 25.54 0.70 9.37
C LYS A 102 24.71 -0.27 10.25
N GLY A 103 24.31 -1.41 9.70
CA GLY A 103 23.49 -2.40 10.40
C GLY A 103 22.02 -2.01 10.55
N LEU A 104 21.59 -0.94 9.87
CA LEU A 104 20.20 -0.48 9.83
C LEU A 104 19.61 -0.69 8.45
N LYS A 105 18.34 -1.13 8.42
CA LYS A 105 17.57 -1.24 7.19
C LYS A 105 16.93 0.12 6.85
N LEU A 106 17.40 0.73 5.78
CA LEU A 106 16.82 1.97 5.24
C LEU A 106 15.87 1.64 4.08
N GLU A 107 14.70 2.28 4.06
CA GLU A 107 13.73 2.16 2.97
C GLU A 107 13.51 3.54 2.33
N LEU A 108 14.09 3.75 1.14
CA LEU A 108 13.87 4.95 0.34
C LEU A 108 12.67 4.71 -0.57
N VAL A 109 11.65 5.57 -0.48
CA VAL A 109 10.37 5.38 -1.17
C VAL A 109 10.07 6.55 -2.08
N MET A 110 9.87 6.25 -3.37
CA MET A 110 9.28 7.18 -4.32
C MET A 110 7.84 6.78 -4.61
N ARG A 111 6.90 7.69 -4.34
CA ARG A 111 5.50 7.52 -4.70
C ARG A 111 5.27 7.97 -6.13
N LEU A 112 4.66 7.10 -6.93
CA LEU A 112 4.18 7.37 -8.28
C LEU A 112 2.67 7.48 -8.25
N ASN A 113 2.15 8.64 -8.65
CA ASN A 113 0.73 8.81 -8.86
C ASN A 113 0.34 8.08 -10.14
N VAL A 114 -0.46 7.04 -10.01
CA VAL A 114 -1.03 6.30 -11.14
C VAL A 114 -2.41 6.87 -11.38
N ARG A 115 -2.71 7.30 -12.62
CA ARG A 115 -4.10 7.59 -12.99
C ARG A 115 -4.90 6.29 -12.82
N VAL A 116 -5.97 6.35 -12.04
CA VAL A 116 -6.89 5.22 -11.85
C VAL A 116 -7.44 4.82 -13.23
N LYS A 117 -6.83 3.81 -13.87
CA LYS A 117 -7.52 3.06 -14.91
C LYS A 117 -8.61 2.28 -14.19
N SER A 118 -9.85 2.46 -14.64
CA SER A 118 -11.08 1.96 -13.99
C SER A 118 -10.88 0.57 -13.40
N LEU A 119 -10.66 0.50 -12.08
CA LEU A 119 -10.71 -0.78 -11.40
C LEU A 119 -12.18 -1.17 -11.34
N ARG A 120 -12.47 -2.28 -12.01
CA ARG A 120 -13.79 -2.93 -12.01
C ARG A 120 -14.28 -3.01 -10.58
N ARG A 121 -15.50 -2.52 -10.35
CA ARG A 121 -16.26 -2.81 -9.12
C ARG A 121 -16.16 -4.31 -8.88
N ILE A 122 -15.77 -4.69 -7.67
CA ILE A 122 -16.04 -6.04 -7.18
C ILE A 122 -17.57 -6.07 -7.06
N ARG A 123 -18.22 -6.71 -8.04
CA ARG A 123 -19.67 -6.96 -8.04
C ARG A 123 -19.85 -8.44 -7.73
N SER A 124 -20.76 -8.71 -6.80
CA SER A 124 -21.36 -10.01 -6.50
C SER A 124 -21.83 -10.73 -7.76
#